data_AF-A0A1Q4ZEI1-F1
#
_entry.id   AF-A0A1Q4ZEI1-F1
#
_cell.length_a   1.000
_cell.length_b   1.000
_cell.length_c   1.000
_cell.angle_alpha   90.00
_cell.angle_beta   90.00
_cell.angle_gamma   90.00
#
_symmetry.space_group_name_H-M   'P 1'
#
loop_
_entity.id
_entity.type
_entity.pdbx_description
1 polymer ?
#
loop_
_entity_poly.entity_id
_entity_poly.type
_entity_poly.pdbx_seq_one_letter_code
_entity_poly.pdbx_strand_id
1 'polypeptide(L)'
;MTNRQRAAEAEKVSVAYQIALTQLGVKTVEEALELWSAVPATRAVATSDAWLAQAIHLVMTRRTMARALAMAYYRLIRALLTGRTVADPDKPEPEYVTLAMLRQEFKELAGKQTPPEGADAKPASKDVPAAGDGWELADDDNALDEEHIPVEDLDGDSAAEAERLERLAEEEAVTVLDALGPANLEEKLTAINPERPAVEVDAAREEAHFQAGTRQAAAAERVVLDGARGTVWNNAERDKRVIGYVRMSRTGTPCGWCAMLISRGPVYRSESAAEYADGDKYHDNCHCVAEPVFSREQYASALFDVNRKYHELWPQVTKGLSGKAAVSAWRRFIRQEQQLAQEASRSRALEADRA
;
A
#
# COMPACT_ATOMS: atom_id res chain seq x y z
N MET A 1 25.30 14.80 -4.62
CA MET A 1 24.22 15.45 -3.84
C MET A 1 24.51 15.50 -2.33
N THR A 2 23.95 16.48 -1.60
CA THR A 2 24.00 16.55 -0.11
C THR A 2 22.97 15.63 0.55
N ASN A 3 23.13 15.31 1.84
CA ASN A 3 22.19 14.46 2.60
C ASN A 3 20.74 14.99 2.56
N ARG A 4 20.58 16.31 2.75
CA ARG A 4 19.26 16.96 2.71
C ARG A 4 18.60 16.86 1.34
N GLN A 5 19.37 17.04 0.26
CA GLN A 5 18.86 16.87 -1.11
C GLN A 5 18.40 15.43 -1.36
N ARG A 6 19.17 14.44 -0.90
CA ARG A 6 18.83 13.02 -1.05
C ARG A 6 17.58 12.65 -0.26
N ALA A 7 17.45 13.11 0.99
CA ALA A 7 16.27 12.89 1.82
C ALA A 7 15.01 13.51 1.18
N ALA A 8 15.10 14.74 0.68
CA ALA A 8 14.00 15.41 0.00
C ALA A 8 13.62 14.73 -1.33
N GLU A 9 14.58 14.16 -2.06
CA GLU A 9 14.28 13.34 -3.24
C GLU A 9 13.61 12.02 -2.85
N ALA A 10 14.09 11.34 -1.81
CA ALA A 10 13.50 10.09 -1.33
C ALA A 10 12.03 10.28 -0.95
N GLU A 11 11.67 11.37 -0.28
CA GLU A 11 10.28 11.70 0.05
C GLU A 11 9.41 11.86 -1.22
N LYS A 12 9.92 12.55 -2.24
CA LYS A 12 9.20 12.69 -3.53
C LYS A 12 9.03 11.36 -4.24
N VAL A 13 10.05 10.51 -4.20
CA VAL A 13 10.01 9.14 -4.76
C VAL A 13 8.98 8.30 -4.01
N SER A 14 8.93 8.37 -2.68
CA SER A 14 7.90 7.71 -1.86
C SER A 14 6.50 8.15 -2.27
N VAL A 15 6.25 9.45 -2.38
CA VAL A 15 4.94 9.97 -2.83
C VAL A 15 4.60 9.48 -4.23
N ALA A 16 5.52 9.58 -5.19
CA ALA A 16 5.30 9.12 -6.56
C ALA A 16 5.00 7.61 -6.64
N TYR A 17 5.70 6.80 -5.83
CA TYR A 17 5.46 5.37 -5.73
C TYR A 17 4.05 5.07 -5.20
N GLN A 18 3.60 5.78 -4.16
CA GLN A 18 2.26 5.56 -3.61
C GLN A 18 1.16 5.94 -4.62
N ILE A 19 1.35 7.00 -5.41
CA ILE A 19 0.40 7.39 -6.46
C ILE A 19 0.39 6.33 -7.57
N ALA A 20 1.56 5.86 -8.02
CA ALA A 20 1.68 4.83 -9.05
C ALA A 20 1.02 3.51 -8.64
N LEU A 21 1.28 3.08 -7.40
CA LEU A 21 0.65 1.89 -6.85
C LEU A 21 -0.88 2.06 -6.67
N THR A 22 -1.35 3.28 -6.44
CA THR A 22 -2.80 3.58 -6.36
C THR A 22 -3.45 3.48 -7.73
N GLN A 23 -2.83 4.05 -8.76
CA GLN A 23 -3.32 3.95 -10.13
C GLN A 23 -3.34 2.50 -10.64
N LEU A 24 -2.32 1.72 -10.29
CA LEU A 24 -2.29 0.29 -10.62
C LEU A 24 -3.45 -0.48 -9.96
N GLY A 25 -3.75 -0.17 -8.69
CA GLY A 25 -4.90 -0.74 -7.98
C GLY A 25 -6.23 -0.37 -8.63
N VAL A 26 -6.46 0.92 -8.89
CA VAL A 26 -7.67 1.42 -9.58
C VAL A 26 -7.87 0.73 -10.93
N LYS A 27 -6.82 0.66 -11.75
CA LYS A 27 -6.88 -0.01 -13.05
C LYS A 27 -7.20 -1.51 -12.94
N THR A 28 -6.67 -2.17 -11.90
CA THR A 28 -6.98 -3.57 -11.63
C THR A 28 -8.46 -3.76 -11.32
N VAL A 29 -9.06 -2.86 -10.51
CA VAL A 29 -10.50 -2.91 -10.20
C VAL A 29 -11.32 -2.68 -11.47
N GLU A 30 -10.96 -1.70 -12.30
CA GLU A 30 -11.65 -1.42 -13.58
C GLU A 30 -11.65 -2.65 -14.49
N GLU A 31 -10.50 -3.26 -14.72
CA GLU A 31 -10.37 -4.44 -15.60
C GLU A 31 -11.04 -5.69 -15.00
N ALA A 32 -10.99 -5.86 -13.69
CA ALA A 32 -11.68 -6.97 -13.02
C ALA A 32 -13.21 -6.83 -13.12
N LEU A 33 -13.75 -5.60 -13.03
CA LEU A 33 -15.16 -5.32 -13.24
C LEU A 33 -15.57 -5.48 -14.71
N GLU A 34 -14.72 -5.05 -15.64
CA GLU A 34 -14.94 -5.27 -17.08
C GLU A 34 -15.01 -6.77 -17.39
N LEU A 35 -14.05 -7.55 -16.89
CA LEU A 35 -14.06 -9.01 -17.03
C LEU A 35 -15.32 -9.64 -16.40
N TRP A 36 -15.75 -9.14 -15.23
CA TRP A 36 -16.98 -9.61 -14.58
C TRP A 36 -18.25 -9.27 -15.36
N SER A 37 -18.29 -8.15 -16.07
CA SER A 37 -19.45 -7.74 -16.88
C SER A 37 -19.79 -8.77 -17.97
N ALA A 38 -18.79 -9.56 -18.40
CA ALA A 38 -18.98 -10.65 -19.36
C ALA A 38 -19.59 -11.92 -18.75
N VAL A 39 -19.75 -12.01 -17.42
CA VAL A 39 -20.37 -13.14 -16.73
C VAL A 39 -21.89 -12.95 -16.70
N PRO A 40 -22.68 -13.74 -17.47
CA PRO A 40 -24.12 -13.61 -17.48
C PRO A 40 -24.75 -14.18 -16.19
N ALA A 41 -25.66 -13.44 -15.57
CA ALA A 41 -26.40 -13.91 -14.39
C ALA A 41 -27.19 -15.22 -14.63
N THR A 42 -27.56 -15.50 -15.88
CA THR A 42 -28.34 -16.71 -16.24
C THR A 42 -27.49 -17.93 -16.57
N ARG A 43 -26.18 -17.78 -16.74
CA ARG A 43 -25.26 -18.86 -17.17
C ARG A 43 -23.93 -18.87 -16.40
N ALA A 44 -23.93 -18.35 -15.18
CA ALA A 44 -22.75 -18.20 -14.31
C ALA A 44 -21.85 -19.46 -14.29
N VAL A 45 -22.42 -20.64 -14.02
CA VAL A 45 -21.68 -21.93 -13.94
C VAL A 45 -20.97 -22.30 -15.24
N ALA A 46 -21.63 -22.09 -16.38
CA ALA A 46 -21.06 -22.45 -17.68
C ALA A 46 -19.87 -21.57 -18.08
N THR A 47 -19.70 -20.41 -17.41
CA THR A 47 -18.61 -19.47 -17.66
C THR A 47 -17.52 -19.49 -16.58
N SER A 48 -17.67 -20.30 -15.51
CA SER A 48 -16.79 -20.29 -14.35
C SER A 48 -15.32 -20.51 -14.68
N ASP A 49 -14.98 -21.60 -15.35
CA ASP A 49 -13.58 -21.96 -15.63
C ASP A 49 -12.90 -20.92 -16.55
N ALA A 50 -13.62 -20.48 -17.58
CA ALA A 50 -13.10 -19.51 -18.54
C ALA A 50 -12.90 -18.12 -17.91
N TRP A 51 -13.82 -17.69 -17.03
CA TRP A 51 -13.68 -16.46 -16.28
C TRP A 51 -12.54 -16.56 -15.28
N LEU A 52 -12.45 -17.67 -14.53
CA LEU A 52 -11.41 -17.87 -13.51
C LEU A 52 -10.01 -17.81 -14.12
N ALA A 53 -9.78 -18.52 -15.23
CA ALA A 53 -8.50 -18.48 -15.94
C ALA A 53 -8.11 -17.06 -16.39
N GLN A 54 -9.06 -16.28 -16.90
CA GLN A 54 -8.82 -14.88 -17.30
C GLN A 54 -8.55 -13.98 -16.09
N ALA A 55 -9.29 -14.17 -15.00
CA ALA A 55 -9.13 -13.38 -13.78
C ALA A 55 -7.76 -13.64 -13.12
N ILE A 56 -7.32 -14.90 -13.08
CA ILE A 56 -5.97 -15.26 -12.60
C ILE A 56 -4.90 -14.64 -13.47
N HIS A 57 -5.02 -14.75 -14.79
CA HIS A 57 -4.06 -14.14 -15.71
C HIS A 57 -3.97 -12.61 -15.52
N LEU A 58 -5.11 -11.93 -15.38
CA LEU A 58 -5.19 -10.50 -15.10
C LEU A 58 -4.47 -10.16 -13.78
N VAL A 59 -4.84 -10.83 -12.69
CA VAL A 59 -4.28 -10.58 -11.35
C VAL A 59 -2.78 -10.82 -11.32
N MET A 60 -2.31 -11.96 -11.85
CA MET A 60 -0.87 -12.28 -11.82
C MET A 60 -0.06 -11.30 -12.69
N THR A 61 -0.57 -10.91 -13.86
CA THR A 61 0.08 -9.90 -14.71
C THR A 61 0.20 -8.55 -14.00
N ARG A 62 -0.89 -8.07 -13.38
CA ARG A 62 -0.91 -6.81 -12.63
C ARG A 62 -0.01 -6.87 -11.39
N ARG A 63 0.03 -8.03 -10.72
CA ARG A 63 0.89 -8.27 -9.56
C ARG A 63 2.38 -8.20 -9.93
N THR A 64 2.78 -8.78 -11.06
CA THR A 64 4.16 -8.65 -11.57
C THR A 64 4.55 -7.17 -11.76
N MET A 65 3.65 -6.36 -12.32
CA MET A 65 3.89 -4.92 -12.46
C MET A 65 4.04 -4.22 -11.10
N ALA A 66 3.20 -4.60 -10.11
CA ALA A 66 3.27 -4.05 -8.76
C ALA A 66 4.61 -4.37 -8.07
N ARG A 67 5.09 -5.61 -8.23
CA ARG A 67 6.39 -6.07 -7.71
C ARG A 67 7.56 -5.35 -8.36
N ALA A 68 7.57 -5.23 -9.68
CA ALA A 68 8.60 -4.51 -10.40
C ALA A 68 8.69 -3.04 -9.95
N LEU A 69 7.54 -2.37 -9.86
CA LEU A 69 7.45 -1.00 -9.35
C LEU A 69 8.01 -0.89 -7.92
N ALA A 70 7.65 -1.82 -7.03
CA ALA A 70 8.12 -1.85 -5.66
C ALA A 70 9.63 -2.13 -5.52
N MET A 71 10.19 -2.99 -6.37
CA MET A 71 11.62 -3.27 -6.39
C MET A 71 12.41 -2.04 -6.86
N ALA A 72 12.00 -1.41 -7.96
CA ALA A 72 12.63 -0.18 -8.45
C ALA A 72 12.53 0.97 -7.42
N TYR A 73 11.38 1.09 -6.77
CA TYR A 73 11.18 2.00 -5.64
C TYR A 73 12.18 1.74 -4.51
N TYR A 74 12.23 0.49 -4.01
CA TYR A 74 13.07 0.11 -2.89
C TYR A 74 14.56 0.37 -3.17
N ARG A 75 15.02 -0.02 -4.37
CA ARG A 75 16.40 0.19 -4.82
C ARG A 75 16.77 1.68 -4.88
N LEU A 76 15.87 2.53 -5.36
CA LEU A 76 16.10 3.98 -5.44
C LEU A 76 16.10 4.66 -4.06
N ILE A 77 15.10 4.41 -3.20
CA ILE A 77 15.06 5.04 -1.87
C ILE A 77 16.24 4.61 -1.00
N ARG A 78 16.66 3.34 -1.12
CA ARG A 78 17.79 2.81 -0.37
C ARG A 78 19.09 3.50 -0.81
N ALA A 79 19.28 3.70 -2.12
CA ALA A 79 20.43 4.42 -2.65
C ALA A 79 20.46 5.87 -2.18
N LEU A 80 19.32 6.57 -2.25
CA LEU A 80 19.22 7.96 -1.80
C LEU A 80 19.53 8.09 -0.30
N LEU A 81 18.92 7.24 0.53
CA LEU A 81 19.01 7.37 1.98
C LEU A 81 20.29 6.78 2.59
N THR A 82 20.91 5.80 1.93
CA THR A 82 22.04 5.06 2.51
C THR A 82 23.32 5.08 1.67
N GLY A 83 23.23 5.59 0.44
CA GLY A 83 24.33 5.58 -0.54
C GLY A 83 24.62 4.21 -1.15
N ARG A 84 23.79 3.20 -0.89
CA ARG A 84 23.92 1.84 -1.45
C ARG A 84 22.56 1.31 -1.85
N THR A 85 22.53 0.39 -2.81
CA THR A 85 21.29 -0.23 -3.30
C THR A 85 21.32 -1.75 -3.13
N VAL A 86 20.30 -2.46 -3.57
CA VAL A 86 20.22 -3.93 -3.55
C VAL A 86 20.04 -4.46 -4.96
N ALA A 87 20.38 -5.73 -5.17
CA ALA A 87 20.19 -6.41 -6.44
C ALA A 87 18.70 -6.59 -6.76
N ASP A 88 18.35 -6.40 -8.03
CA ASP A 88 17.07 -6.84 -8.61
C ASP A 88 17.17 -8.35 -8.93
N PRO A 89 16.37 -9.24 -8.30
CA PRO A 89 16.46 -10.69 -8.50
C PRO A 89 16.21 -11.14 -9.95
N ASP A 90 15.50 -10.32 -10.73
CA ASP A 90 15.09 -10.64 -12.09
C ASP A 90 16.09 -10.12 -13.15
N LYS A 91 17.19 -9.47 -12.73
CA LYS A 91 18.17 -8.87 -13.63
C LYS A 91 19.60 -9.31 -13.31
N PRO A 92 20.46 -9.45 -14.33
CA PRO A 92 21.90 -9.49 -14.11
C PRO A 92 22.36 -8.08 -13.69
N GLU A 93 22.72 -7.90 -12.43
CA GLU A 93 23.19 -6.61 -11.94
C GLU A 93 24.70 -6.60 -11.67
N PRO A 94 25.39 -5.52 -12.06
CA PRO A 94 26.80 -5.31 -11.74
C PRO A 94 27.02 -5.08 -10.24
N GLU A 95 28.28 -5.14 -9.80
CA GLU A 95 28.69 -4.77 -8.44
C GLU A 95 28.30 -3.31 -8.07
N TYR A 96 28.11 -2.44 -9.08
CA TYR A 96 27.76 -1.03 -8.92
C TYR A 96 26.80 -0.55 -10.02
N VAL A 97 25.87 0.33 -9.66
CA VAL A 97 24.98 1.03 -10.58
C VAL A 97 25.10 2.55 -10.42
N THR A 98 24.51 3.34 -11.33
CA THR A 98 24.43 4.80 -11.14
C THR A 98 23.07 5.19 -10.57
N LEU A 99 23.03 6.32 -9.86
CA LEU A 99 21.76 6.89 -9.38
C LEU A 99 20.85 7.29 -10.55
N ALA A 100 21.42 7.67 -11.69
CA ALA A 100 20.66 7.95 -12.92
C ALA A 100 19.93 6.70 -13.45
N MET A 101 20.56 5.53 -13.41
CA MET A 101 19.92 4.26 -13.78
C MET A 101 18.73 3.95 -12.86
N LEU A 102 18.92 4.03 -11.54
CA LEU A 102 17.85 3.77 -10.57
C LEU A 102 16.66 4.72 -10.73
N ARG A 103 16.92 6.01 -10.98
CA ARG A 103 15.88 7.00 -11.30
C ARG A 103 15.11 6.64 -12.56
N GLN A 104 15.82 6.23 -13.61
CA GLN A 104 15.20 5.88 -14.88
C GLN A 104 14.34 4.62 -14.75
N GLU A 105 14.83 3.58 -14.10
CA GLU A 105 14.07 2.34 -13.83
C GLU A 105 12.78 2.63 -13.06
N PHE A 106 12.87 3.41 -11.98
CA PHE A 106 11.68 3.81 -11.22
C PHE A 106 10.71 4.62 -12.08
N LYS A 107 11.21 5.60 -12.85
CA LYS A 107 10.40 6.47 -13.70
C LYS A 107 9.66 5.71 -14.80
N GLU A 108 10.29 4.71 -15.40
CA GLU A 108 9.67 3.87 -16.43
C GLU A 108 8.47 3.09 -15.88
N LEU A 109 8.60 2.55 -14.66
CA LEU A 109 7.57 1.75 -14.01
C LEU A 109 6.48 2.60 -13.34
N ALA A 110 6.86 3.73 -12.73
CA ALA A 110 5.91 4.66 -12.15
C ALA A 110 5.10 5.38 -13.23
N GLY A 111 5.66 5.57 -14.42
CA GLY A 111 5.04 6.36 -15.50
C GLY A 111 5.14 7.87 -15.26
N LYS A 112 4.50 8.67 -16.12
CA LYS A 112 4.42 10.14 -15.96
C LYS A 112 3.41 10.49 -14.85
N GLN A 113 3.82 10.31 -13.60
CA GLN A 113 3.04 10.66 -12.42
C GLN A 113 3.18 12.17 -12.15
N THR A 114 2.09 12.92 -12.20
CA THR A 114 2.02 14.26 -11.58
C THR A 114 1.35 14.08 -10.22
N PRO A 115 1.88 14.64 -9.11
CA PRO A 115 1.14 14.71 -7.86
C PRO A 115 -0.23 15.33 -8.11
N PRO A 116 -1.32 14.85 -7.46
CA PRO A 116 -2.61 15.52 -7.57
C PRO A 116 -2.48 16.96 -7.08
N GLU A 117 -2.95 17.92 -7.89
CA GLU A 117 -3.13 19.31 -7.45
C GLU A 117 -4.07 19.32 -6.22
N GLY A 118 -3.60 19.85 -5.10
CA GLY A 118 -4.32 19.87 -3.83
C GLY A 118 -3.69 19.04 -2.70
N ALA A 119 -2.58 18.35 -2.95
CA ALA A 119 -1.68 17.93 -1.87
C ALA A 119 -0.89 19.13 -1.35
N ASP A 120 -1.58 20.10 -0.75
CA ASP A 120 -0.95 21.10 0.08
C ASP A 120 -0.33 20.35 1.26
N ALA A 121 0.94 19.97 1.12
CA ALA A 121 1.79 19.76 2.27
C ALA A 121 1.75 21.08 3.04
N LYS A 122 0.88 21.15 4.05
CA LYS A 122 0.84 22.31 4.94
C LYS A 122 2.28 22.55 5.40
N PRO A 123 2.79 23.78 5.29
CA PRO A 123 4.08 24.08 5.90
C PRO A 123 3.99 23.67 7.37
N ALA A 124 5.06 23.02 7.84
CA ALA A 124 5.18 22.51 9.19
C ALA A 124 4.54 23.47 10.19
N SER A 125 3.67 22.95 11.05
CA SER A 125 3.30 23.63 12.29
C SER A 125 4.58 24.13 12.94
N LYS A 126 4.65 25.43 13.24
CA LYS A 126 5.79 26.03 13.97
C LYS A 126 5.89 25.51 15.40
N ASP A 127 4.94 24.69 15.83
CA ASP A 127 4.89 24.06 17.15
C ASP A 127 5.30 22.58 17.05
N VAL A 128 6.46 22.32 16.47
CA VAL A 128 7.21 21.07 16.74
C VAL A 128 7.71 21.21 18.18
N PRO A 129 7.37 20.31 19.11
CA PRO A 129 8.06 20.26 20.39
C PRO A 129 9.55 20.09 20.06
N ALA A 130 10.37 21.05 20.50
CA ALA A 130 11.80 20.99 20.29
C ALA A 130 12.28 19.59 20.66
N ALA A 131 12.85 18.88 19.67
CA ALA A 131 13.58 17.66 19.93
C ALA A 131 14.59 18.03 21.03
N GLY A 132 14.50 17.34 22.18
CA GLY A 132 15.32 17.64 23.35
C GLY A 132 16.78 17.83 22.95
N ASP A 133 17.36 18.91 23.49
CA ASP A 133 18.66 19.48 23.18
C ASP A 133 19.72 18.42 22.81
N GLY A 134 20.19 18.46 21.55
CA GLY A 134 21.32 17.62 21.11
C GLY A 134 21.37 17.17 19.65
N TRP A 135 20.50 17.67 18.75
CA TRP A 135 20.46 17.19 17.36
C TRP A 135 20.75 18.31 16.38
N GLU A 136 22.00 18.78 16.37
CA GLU A 136 22.53 19.44 15.19
C GLU A 136 22.51 18.43 14.03
N LEU A 137 21.89 18.83 12.92
CA LEU A 137 22.09 18.18 11.64
C LEU A 137 23.60 18.11 11.44
N ALA A 138 24.18 16.91 11.50
CA ALA A 138 25.49 16.73 10.93
C ALA A 138 25.33 17.01 9.42
N ASP A 139 25.68 18.21 9.00
CA ASP A 139 26.08 18.51 7.61
C ASP A 139 27.38 17.72 7.36
N ASP A 140 27.29 16.38 7.41
CA ASP A 140 28.34 15.53 6.90
C ASP A 140 28.18 15.57 5.38
N ASP A 141 28.86 16.57 4.80
CA ASP A 141 28.94 16.94 3.38
C ASP A 141 29.67 15.86 2.55
N ASN A 142 29.54 14.58 2.94
CA ASN A 142 30.00 13.45 2.17
C ASN A 142 29.12 13.34 0.92
N ALA A 143 29.57 14.00 -0.14
CA ALA A 143 28.96 13.95 -1.45
C ALA A 143 28.82 12.49 -1.88
N LEU A 144 27.57 12.06 -2.12
CA LEU A 144 27.31 10.75 -2.70
C LEU A 144 27.97 10.66 -4.08
N ASP A 145 28.72 9.59 -4.32
CA ASP A 145 29.19 9.23 -5.65
C ASP A 145 28.02 8.67 -6.46
N GLU A 146 27.34 9.55 -7.21
CA GLU A 146 26.15 9.20 -7.98
C GLU A 146 26.44 8.27 -9.17
N GLU A 147 27.70 8.17 -9.58
CA GLU A 147 28.15 7.29 -10.68
C GLU A 147 28.58 5.91 -10.17
N HIS A 148 28.68 5.72 -8.85
CA HIS A 148 29.17 4.48 -8.26
C HIS A 148 28.41 4.11 -6.98
N ILE A 149 27.15 3.68 -7.15
CA ILE A 149 26.31 3.17 -6.06
C ILE A 149 26.56 1.67 -5.89
N PRO A 150 27.14 1.22 -4.77
CA PRO A 150 27.37 -0.20 -4.52
C PRO A 150 26.06 -0.99 -4.40
N VAL A 151 26.01 -2.15 -5.05
CA VAL A 151 24.93 -3.13 -4.92
C VAL A 151 25.27 -4.09 -3.79
N GLU A 152 24.38 -4.20 -2.80
CA GLU A 152 24.53 -5.14 -1.70
C GLU A 152 23.57 -6.31 -1.85
N ASP A 153 24.08 -7.51 -1.62
CA ASP A 153 23.26 -8.70 -1.44
C ASP A 153 22.62 -8.66 -0.05
N LEU A 154 21.30 -8.87 -0.01
CA LEU A 154 20.58 -9.08 1.23
C LEU A 154 20.76 -10.53 1.67
N ASP A 155 20.88 -10.78 2.97
CA ASP A 155 21.05 -12.14 3.50
C ASP A 155 19.90 -13.05 3.01
N GLY A 156 20.23 -14.25 2.51
CA GLY A 156 19.28 -15.25 2.02
C GLY A 156 19.06 -15.25 0.50
N ASP A 157 18.40 -16.30 -0.01
CA ASP A 157 18.13 -16.46 -1.45
C ASP A 157 16.89 -15.65 -1.85
N SER A 158 17.10 -14.40 -2.29
CA SER A 158 16.03 -13.47 -2.68
C SER A 158 15.22 -13.95 -3.88
N ALA A 159 15.82 -14.68 -4.80
CA ALA A 159 15.17 -15.19 -6.00
C ALA A 159 14.26 -16.38 -5.65
N ALA A 160 14.77 -17.36 -4.90
CA ALA A 160 13.96 -18.50 -4.44
C ALA A 160 12.81 -18.06 -3.51
N GLU A 161 13.05 -17.06 -2.66
CA GLU A 161 12.03 -16.43 -1.83
C GLU A 161 10.93 -15.79 -2.69
N ALA A 162 11.32 -14.97 -3.67
CA ALA A 162 10.38 -14.32 -4.58
C ALA A 162 9.55 -15.35 -5.37
N GLU A 163 10.17 -16.39 -5.91
CA GLU A 163 9.45 -17.46 -6.63
C GLU A 163 8.45 -18.17 -5.71
N ARG A 164 8.83 -18.49 -4.47
CA ARG A 164 7.93 -19.13 -3.50
C ARG A 164 6.71 -18.27 -3.22
N LEU A 165 6.90 -16.97 -3.00
CA LEU A 165 5.82 -16.04 -2.70
C LEU A 165 4.86 -15.87 -3.87
N GLU A 166 5.35 -15.95 -5.11
CA GLU A 166 4.48 -15.89 -6.28
C GLU A 166 3.64 -17.14 -6.46
N ARG A 167 4.18 -18.34 -6.18
CA ARG A 167 3.38 -19.56 -6.17
C ARG A 167 2.26 -19.49 -5.12
N LEU A 168 2.58 -19.03 -3.91
CA LEU A 168 1.59 -18.84 -2.85
C LEU A 168 0.52 -17.79 -3.22
N ALA A 169 0.91 -16.73 -3.91
CA ALA A 169 -0.02 -15.70 -4.37
C ALA A 169 -0.95 -16.20 -5.49
N GLU A 170 -0.44 -17.05 -6.39
CA GLU A 170 -1.27 -17.69 -7.43
C GLU A 170 -2.27 -18.66 -6.80
N GLU A 171 -1.83 -19.51 -5.85
CA GLU A 171 -2.70 -20.42 -5.10
C GLU A 171 -3.79 -19.65 -4.32
N GLU A 172 -3.43 -18.53 -3.70
CA GLU A 172 -4.40 -17.64 -3.05
C GLU A 172 -5.38 -17.05 -4.07
N ALA A 173 -4.88 -16.53 -5.20
CA ALA A 173 -5.72 -15.94 -6.23
C ALA A 173 -6.75 -16.95 -6.75
N VAL A 174 -6.32 -18.20 -7.02
CA VAL A 174 -7.21 -19.30 -7.45
C VAL A 174 -8.29 -19.52 -6.41
N THR A 175 -7.89 -19.72 -5.15
CA THR A 175 -8.82 -20.01 -4.05
C THR A 175 -9.84 -18.89 -3.84
N VAL A 176 -9.37 -17.64 -3.83
CA VAL A 176 -10.21 -16.47 -3.52
C VAL A 176 -11.14 -16.12 -4.68
N LEU A 177 -10.64 -16.15 -5.92
CA LEU A 177 -11.44 -15.79 -7.10
C LEU A 177 -12.45 -16.88 -7.45
N ASP A 178 -12.11 -18.16 -7.27
CA ASP A 178 -13.08 -19.26 -7.42
C ASP A 178 -14.25 -19.08 -6.43
N ALA A 179 -13.92 -18.79 -5.16
CA ALA A 179 -14.92 -18.55 -4.12
C ALA A 179 -15.76 -17.29 -4.34
N LEU A 180 -15.19 -16.20 -4.87
CA LEU A 180 -15.89 -14.91 -5.04
C LEU A 180 -16.53 -14.72 -6.42
N GLY A 181 -16.19 -15.58 -7.38
CA GLY A 181 -16.59 -15.51 -8.77
C GLY A 181 -18.02 -16.02 -9.04
N PRO A 182 -18.25 -16.68 -10.19
CA PRO A 182 -19.58 -17.09 -10.62
C PRO A 182 -20.32 -18.04 -9.64
N ALA A 183 -19.60 -18.86 -8.87
CA ALA A 183 -20.20 -19.71 -7.84
C ALA A 183 -20.87 -18.90 -6.71
N ASN A 184 -20.23 -17.84 -6.23
CA ASN A 184 -20.82 -16.92 -5.25
C ASN A 184 -21.99 -16.11 -5.84
N LEU A 185 -21.98 -15.82 -7.14
CA LEU A 185 -23.17 -15.25 -7.79
C LEU A 185 -24.33 -16.26 -7.81
N GLU A 186 -24.08 -17.51 -8.18
CA GLU A 186 -25.11 -18.57 -8.20
C GLU A 186 -25.77 -18.77 -6.82
N GLU A 187 -24.96 -18.80 -5.76
CA GLU A 187 -25.47 -18.88 -4.38
C GLU A 187 -26.43 -17.72 -4.08
N LYS A 188 -26.05 -16.49 -4.44
CA LYS A 188 -26.89 -15.30 -4.24
C LYS A 188 -28.18 -15.36 -5.05
N LEU A 189 -28.11 -15.81 -6.30
CA LEU A 189 -29.27 -15.91 -7.18
C LEU A 189 -30.27 -16.95 -6.67
N THR A 190 -29.78 -18.07 -6.12
CA THR A 190 -30.63 -19.13 -5.55
C THR A 190 -31.39 -18.66 -4.29
N ALA A 191 -30.85 -17.68 -3.57
CA ALA A 191 -31.51 -17.09 -2.41
C ALA A 191 -32.66 -16.11 -2.77
N ILE A 192 -32.84 -15.76 -4.04
CA ILE A 192 -33.90 -14.83 -4.47
C ILE A 192 -35.24 -15.56 -4.55
N ASN A 193 -36.26 -15.06 -3.85
CA ASN A 193 -37.62 -15.61 -3.91
C ASN A 193 -38.26 -15.31 -5.29
N PRO A 194 -38.55 -16.34 -6.12
CA PRO A 194 -39.12 -16.14 -7.46
C PRO A 194 -40.61 -15.76 -7.44
N GLU A 195 -41.30 -15.87 -6.31
CA GLU A 195 -42.72 -15.54 -6.18
C GLU A 195 -43.00 -14.03 -6.03
N ARG A 196 -41.94 -13.23 -5.86
CA ARG A 196 -42.05 -11.76 -5.81
C ARG A 196 -42.40 -11.17 -7.18
N PRO A 197 -42.91 -9.93 -7.25
CA PRO A 197 -43.10 -9.23 -8.52
C PRO A 197 -41.84 -9.25 -9.39
N ALA A 198 -41.99 -9.48 -10.69
CA ALA A 198 -40.87 -9.66 -11.62
C ALA A 198 -39.83 -8.51 -11.56
N VAL A 199 -40.30 -7.25 -11.45
CA VAL A 199 -39.43 -6.07 -11.32
C VAL A 199 -38.53 -6.14 -10.08
N GLU A 200 -39.05 -6.67 -8.96
CA GLU A 200 -38.27 -6.82 -7.73
C GLU A 200 -37.25 -7.97 -7.83
N VAL A 201 -37.62 -9.05 -8.53
CA VAL A 201 -36.73 -10.18 -8.80
C VAL A 201 -35.58 -9.74 -9.70
N ASP A 202 -35.86 -8.99 -10.76
CA ASP A 202 -34.83 -8.52 -11.69
C ASP A 202 -33.88 -7.53 -11.01
N ALA A 203 -34.40 -6.58 -10.22
CA ALA A 203 -33.57 -5.68 -9.41
C ALA A 203 -32.69 -6.45 -8.41
N ALA A 204 -33.21 -7.50 -7.77
CA ALA A 204 -32.43 -8.34 -6.86
C ALA A 204 -31.31 -9.11 -7.58
N ARG A 205 -31.52 -9.55 -8.82
CA ARG A 205 -30.50 -10.21 -9.64
C ARG A 205 -29.38 -9.25 -10.04
N GLU A 206 -29.74 -8.03 -10.45
CA GLU A 206 -28.78 -6.97 -10.77
C GLU A 206 -27.92 -6.62 -9.55
N GLU A 207 -28.55 -6.45 -8.38
CA GLU A 207 -27.83 -6.19 -7.13
C GLU A 207 -26.91 -7.36 -6.75
N ALA A 208 -27.37 -8.61 -6.89
CA ALA A 208 -26.53 -9.79 -6.62
C ALA A 208 -25.30 -9.84 -7.55
N HIS A 209 -25.47 -9.53 -8.84
CA HIS A 209 -24.40 -9.45 -9.83
C HIS A 209 -23.40 -8.33 -9.48
N PHE A 210 -23.90 -7.15 -9.14
CA PHE A 210 -23.09 -6.02 -8.72
C PHE A 210 -22.27 -6.33 -7.45
N GLN A 211 -22.89 -6.91 -6.43
CA GLN A 211 -22.22 -7.29 -5.17
C GLN A 211 -21.15 -8.36 -5.37
N ALA A 212 -21.39 -9.35 -6.24
CA ALA A 212 -20.38 -10.35 -6.58
C ALA A 212 -19.20 -9.73 -7.34
N GLY A 213 -19.48 -8.90 -8.34
CA GLY A 213 -18.46 -8.21 -9.13
C GLY A 213 -17.56 -7.29 -8.32
N THR A 214 -18.15 -6.49 -7.43
CA THR A 214 -17.38 -5.58 -6.56
C THR A 214 -16.52 -6.32 -5.53
N ARG A 215 -17.00 -7.46 -5.00
CA ARG A 215 -16.21 -8.27 -4.05
C ARG A 215 -15.01 -8.94 -4.70
N GLN A 216 -15.19 -9.59 -5.85
CA GLN A 216 -14.06 -10.22 -6.54
C GLN A 216 -13.03 -9.18 -7.01
N ALA A 217 -13.48 -8.01 -7.49
CA ALA A 217 -12.58 -6.95 -7.92
C ALA A 217 -11.74 -6.38 -6.76
N ALA A 218 -12.34 -6.23 -5.57
CA ALA A 218 -11.63 -5.79 -4.38
C ALA A 218 -10.59 -6.81 -3.89
N ALA A 219 -10.88 -8.11 -4.02
CA ALA A 219 -9.94 -9.17 -3.72
C ALA A 219 -8.79 -9.24 -4.76
N ALA A 220 -9.11 -9.08 -6.05
CA ALA A 220 -8.12 -8.98 -7.12
C ALA A 220 -7.15 -7.82 -6.89
N GLU A 221 -7.66 -6.62 -6.55
CA GLU A 221 -6.82 -5.48 -6.20
C GLU A 221 -5.89 -5.80 -5.02
N ARG A 222 -6.43 -6.42 -3.95
CA ARG A 222 -5.62 -6.79 -2.78
C ARG A 222 -4.45 -7.70 -3.17
N VAL A 223 -4.70 -8.78 -3.91
CA VAL A 223 -3.65 -9.72 -4.32
C VAL A 223 -2.59 -9.02 -5.19
N VAL A 224 -3.00 -8.10 -6.07
CA VAL A 224 -2.06 -7.29 -6.87
C VAL A 224 -1.18 -6.41 -5.98
N LEU A 225 -1.81 -5.64 -5.08
CA LEU A 225 -1.10 -4.70 -4.20
C LEU A 225 -0.21 -5.41 -3.19
N ASP A 226 -0.58 -6.63 -2.77
CA ASP A 226 0.22 -7.47 -1.89
C ASP A 226 1.55 -7.89 -2.54
N GLY A 227 1.66 -7.87 -3.87
CA GLY A 227 2.93 -8.06 -4.56
C GLY A 227 3.92 -6.93 -4.24
N ALA A 228 3.45 -5.69 -4.33
CA ALA A 228 4.26 -4.52 -3.98
C ALA A 228 4.60 -4.49 -2.48
N ARG A 229 3.60 -4.73 -1.62
CA ARG A 229 3.78 -4.74 -0.15
C ARG A 229 4.76 -5.81 0.30
N GLY A 230 4.60 -7.03 -0.21
CA GLY A 230 5.50 -8.15 0.08
C GLY A 230 6.92 -7.88 -0.41
N THR A 231 7.07 -7.28 -1.60
CA THR A 231 8.40 -6.91 -2.13
C THR A 231 9.12 -5.92 -1.23
N VAL A 232 8.45 -4.83 -0.82
CA VAL A 232 9.05 -3.85 0.10
C VAL A 232 9.34 -4.49 1.45
N TRP A 233 8.36 -5.19 2.03
CA TRP A 233 8.50 -5.83 3.34
C TRP A 233 9.65 -6.83 3.38
N ASN A 234 9.72 -7.76 2.42
CA ASN A 234 10.72 -8.84 2.45
C ASN A 234 12.13 -8.35 2.18
N ASN A 235 12.32 -7.39 1.27
CA ASN A 235 13.64 -6.78 1.09
C ASN A 235 14.03 -6.03 2.34
N ALA A 236 13.10 -5.24 2.84
CA ALA A 236 13.39 -4.49 4.01
C ALA A 236 13.72 -5.40 5.16
N GLU A 237 12.95 -6.45 5.50
CA GLU A 237 13.17 -7.26 6.70
C GLU A 237 14.59 -7.84 6.80
N ARG A 238 15.20 -8.14 5.64
CA ARG A 238 16.57 -8.68 5.53
C ARG A 238 17.66 -7.60 5.45
N ASP A 239 17.28 -6.34 5.30
CA ASP A 239 18.20 -5.23 5.06
C ASP A 239 18.72 -4.60 6.34
N LYS A 240 19.95 -4.92 6.74
CA LYS A 240 20.61 -4.40 7.94
C LYS A 240 20.64 -2.85 8.05
N ARG A 241 20.39 -2.12 6.95
CA ARG A 241 20.31 -0.65 6.95
C ARG A 241 18.97 -0.08 7.40
N VAL A 242 17.90 -0.87 7.32
CA VAL A 242 16.58 -0.47 7.81
C VAL A 242 16.57 -0.59 9.33
N ILE A 243 16.22 0.50 10.01
CA ILE A 243 16.14 0.56 11.47
C ILE A 243 14.76 0.17 11.99
N GLY A 244 13.72 0.24 11.16
CA GLY A 244 12.38 -0.23 11.51
C GLY A 244 11.35 -0.01 10.41
N TYR A 245 10.09 -0.32 10.74
CA TYR A 245 8.95 -0.22 9.82
C TYR A 245 7.84 0.64 10.37
N VAL A 246 7.15 1.31 9.46
CA VAL A 246 5.89 1.95 9.76
C VAL A 246 4.81 1.47 8.82
N ARG A 247 3.59 1.29 9.34
CA ARG A 247 2.41 1.24 8.49
C ARG A 247 2.11 2.65 8.03
N MET A 248 1.83 2.88 6.76
CA MET A 248 1.47 4.18 6.21
C MET A 248 0.18 4.09 5.40
N SER A 249 -0.63 5.15 5.40
CA SER A 249 -1.83 5.27 4.55
C SER A 249 -1.49 6.00 3.26
N ARG A 250 -1.84 5.43 2.10
CA ARG A 250 -1.67 6.10 0.80
C ARG A 250 -2.68 7.22 0.55
N THR A 251 -3.80 7.21 1.26
CA THR A 251 -4.90 8.17 1.06
C THR A 251 -5.00 9.22 2.17
N GLY A 252 -4.21 9.07 3.25
CA GLY A 252 -4.37 9.87 4.48
C GLY A 252 -5.63 9.53 5.31
N THR A 253 -6.51 8.66 4.81
CA THR A 253 -7.80 8.30 5.45
C THR A 253 -7.91 6.79 5.73
N PRO A 254 -7.01 6.22 6.56
CA PRO A 254 -6.99 4.77 6.81
C PRO A 254 -8.23 4.28 7.55
N CYS A 255 -8.63 3.03 7.35
CA CYS A 255 -9.66 2.40 8.20
C CYS A 255 -9.17 2.35 9.67
N GLY A 256 -10.09 2.28 10.64
CA GLY A 256 -9.72 2.34 12.06
C GLY A 256 -8.77 1.23 12.55
N TRP A 257 -8.74 0.06 11.89
CA TRP A 257 -7.74 -0.98 12.17
C TRP A 257 -6.36 -0.57 11.65
N CYS A 258 -6.26 -0.13 10.39
CA CYS A 258 -5.01 0.36 9.83
C CYS A 258 -4.48 1.59 10.59
N ALA A 259 -5.37 2.50 11.02
CA ALA A 259 -5.00 3.63 11.86
C ALA A 259 -4.33 3.20 13.18
N MET A 260 -4.77 2.07 13.76
CA MET A 260 -4.11 1.49 14.95
C MET A 260 -2.73 0.95 14.61
N LEU A 261 -2.56 0.30 13.47
CA LEU A 261 -1.24 -0.16 13.03
C LEU A 261 -0.29 1.03 12.78
N ILE A 262 -0.80 2.09 12.15
CA ILE A 262 -0.10 3.35 11.89
C ILE A 262 0.34 4.03 13.21
N SER A 263 -0.49 3.94 14.27
CA SER A 263 -0.19 4.55 15.57
C SER A 263 0.96 3.88 16.32
N ARG A 264 1.47 2.74 15.87
CA ARG A 264 2.60 2.08 16.52
C ARG A 264 3.92 2.82 16.31
N GLY A 265 4.00 3.72 15.33
CA GLY A 265 5.25 4.36 14.95
C GLY A 265 6.26 3.35 14.38
N PRO A 266 7.57 3.68 14.38
CA PRO A 266 8.60 2.80 13.86
C PRO A 266 8.75 1.60 14.81
N VAL A 267 8.32 0.43 14.34
CA VAL A 267 8.60 -0.83 15.02
C VAL A 267 10.02 -1.23 14.62
N TYR A 268 10.94 -1.18 15.57
CA TYR A 268 12.35 -1.56 15.37
C TYR A 268 12.47 -3.09 15.31
N ARG A 269 13.50 -3.60 14.62
CA ARG A 269 13.82 -5.04 14.58
C ARG A 269 14.26 -5.55 15.96
N SER A 270 13.31 -5.87 16.81
CA SER A 270 13.52 -6.73 17.97
C SER A 270 12.87 -8.09 17.72
N GLU A 271 13.34 -9.14 18.41
CA GLU A 271 12.71 -10.47 18.40
C GLU A 271 11.20 -10.39 18.72
N SER A 272 10.82 -9.47 19.62
CA SER A 272 9.40 -9.20 19.93
C SER A 272 8.62 -8.54 18.80
N ALA A 273 9.26 -7.86 17.85
CA ALA A 273 8.61 -7.33 16.65
C ALA A 273 8.31 -8.44 15.63
N ALA A 274 9.08 -9.53 15.65
CA ALA A 274 8.89 -10.71 14.81
C ALA A 274 7.72 -11.60 15.27
N GLU A 275 7.19 -11.46 16.49
CA GLU A 275 5.92 -12.12 16.86
C GLU A 275 4.73 -11.59 16.06
N TYR A 276 4.89 -10.45 15.38
CA TYR A 276 3.91 -9.81 14.49
C TYR A 276 4.22 -10.06 12.99
N ALA A 277 5.07 -11.05 12.67
CA ALA A 277 5.81 -11.24 11.41
C ALA A 277 5.02 -11.52 10.11
N ASP A 278 3.72 -11.28 10.07
CA ASP A 278 2.96 -11.26 8.80
C ASP A 278 2.90 -9.85 8.16
N GLY A 279 3.41 -8.80 8.83
CA GLY A 279 3.24 -7.40 8.40
C GLY A 279 1.79 -6.88 8.56
N ASP A 280 1.02 -7.49 9.47
CA ASP A 280 -0.40 -7.24 9.78
C ASP A 280 -1.30 -7.15 8.52
N LYS A 281 -1.72 -8.33 8.07
CA LYS A 281 -2.53 -8.68 6.88
C LYS A 281 -3.41 -7.53 6.34
N TYR A 282 -3.30 -7.33 5.04
CA TYR A 282 -4.14 -6.39 4.31
C TYR A 282 -5.51 -7.02 4.03
N HIS A 283 -6.56 -6.21 4.06
CA HIS A 283 -7.90 -6.62 3.68
C HIS A 283 -8.27 -6.02 2.32
N ASP A 284 -9.38 -6.48 1.73
CA ASP A 284 -9.87 -5.94 0.46
C ASP A 284 -10.17 -4.44 0.60
N ASN A 285 -9.89 -3.65 -0.43
CA ASN A 285 -9.95 -2.17 -0.40
C ASN A 285 -9.02 -1.50 0.64
N CYS A 286 -7.96 -2.19 1.09
CA CYS A 286 -6.97 -1.56 1.97
C CYS A 286 -6.00 -0.72 1.13
N HIS A 287 -5.83 0.56 1.50
CA HIS A 287 -4.87 1.46 0.84
C HIS A 287 -3.62 1.72 1.68
N CYS A 288 -3.33 0.90 2.68
CA CYS A 288 -2.11 1.04 3.47
C CYS A 288 -0.94 0.24 2.87
N VAL A 289 0.27 0.59 3.27
CA VAL A 289 1.54 -0.06 2.91
C VAL A 289 2.46 -0.14 4.13
N ALA A 290 3.46 -1.01 4.08
CA ALA A 290 4.58 -1.01 5.02
C ALA A 290 5.73 -0.22 4.38
N GLU A 291 6.26 0.75 5.11
CA GLU A 291 7.31 1.66 4.63
C GLU A 291 8.58 1.47 5.48
N PRO A 292 9.74 1.17 4.86
CA PRO A 292 11.01 1.07 5.57
C PRO A 292 11.50 2.43 6.07
N VAL A 293 12.02 2.44 7.29
CA VAL A 293 12.68 3.58 7.90
C VAL A 293 14.18 3.29 8.01
N PHE A 294 15.01 4.11 7.38
CA PHE A 294 16.48 3.99 7.35
C PHE A 294 17.15 4.92 8.36
N SER A 295 16.50 6.01 8.75
CA SER A 295 17.03 6.94 9.75
C SER A 295 15.94 7.61 10.57
N ARG A 296 16.29 8.10 11.75
CA ARG A 296 15.38 8.89 12.59
C ARG A 296 14.99 10.21 11.95
N GLU A 297 15.91 10.82 11.20
CA GLU A 297 15.68 12.06 10.45
C GLU A 297 14.64 11.85 9.35
N GLN A 298 14.73 10.74 8.59
CA GLN A 298 13.71 10.35 7.61
C GLN A 298 12.34 10.23 8.30
N TYR A 299 12.27 9.57 9.46
CA TYR A 299 11.02 9.44 10.22
C TYR A 299 10.47 10.78 10.76
N ALA A 300 11.29 11.83 10.87
CA ALA A 300 10.85 13.17 11.27
C ALA A 300 10.27 14.00 10.10
N SER A 301 10.36 13.53 8.85
CA SER A 301 9.83 14.22 7.67
C SER A 301 8.29 14.32 7.65
N ALA A 302 7.74 15.13 6.74
CA ALA A 302 6.30 15.32 6.60
C ALA A 302 5.59 14.03 6.12
N LEU A 303 6.29 13.17 5.39
CA LEU A 303 5.81 11.84 4.98
C LEU A 303 5.19 11.03 6.14
N PHE A 304 5.72 11.16 7.35
CA PHE A 304 5.29 10.40 8.53
C PHE A 304 4.48 11.21 9.56
N ASP A 305 3.93 12.36 9.17
CA ASP A 305 3.09 13.19 10.05
C ASP A 305 1.92 12.42 10.66
N VAL A 306 1.22 11.62 9.84
CA VAL A 306 0.08 10.80 10.30
C VAL A 306 0.53 9.74 11.32
N ASN A 307 1.68 9.12 11.10
CA ASN A 307 2.25 8.15 12.04
C ASN A 307 2.53 8.79 13.39
N ARG A 308 3.22 9.94 13.41
CA ARG A 308 3.53 10.66 14.65
C ARG A 308 2.26 11.14 15.36
N LYS A 309 1.33 11.75 14.62
CA LYS A 309 0.02 12.19 15.16
C LYS A 309 -0.72 11.02 15.82
N TYR A 310 -0.81 9.87 15.14
CA TYR A 310 -1.56 8.74 15.68
C TYR A 310 -0.83 8.08 16.84
N HIS A 311 0.49 8.01 16.82
CA HIS A 311 1.30 7.53 17.94
C HIS A 311 1.08 8.35 19.21
N GLU A 312 0.98 9.67 19.10
CA GLU A 312 0.67 10.54 20.24
C GLU A 312 -0.77 10.38 20.74
N LEU A 313 -1.74 10.20 19.83
CA LEU A 313 -3.16 10.12 20.18
C LEU A 313 -3.56 8.76 20.76
N TRP A 314 -2.94 7.66 20.32
CA TRP A 314 -3.27 6.31 20.78
C TRP A 314 -3.34 6.19 22.31
N PRO A 315 -2.28 6.50 23.09
CA PRO A 315 -2.33 6.35 24.54
C PRO A 315 -3.35 7.27 25.23
N GLN A 316 -3.71 8.39 24.60
CA GLN A 316 -4.73 9.31 25.11
C GLN A 316 -6.13 8.73 24.91
N VAL A 317 -6.43 8.26 23.71
CA VAL A 317 -7.73 7.69 23.33
C VAL A 317 -7.98 6.35 24.02
N THR A 318 -6.93 5.56 24.26
CA THR A 318 -7.03 4.24 24.89
C THR A 318 -6.74 4.25 26.39
N LYS A 319 -6.64 5.42 27.03
CA LYS A 319 -6.31 5.54 28.45
C LYS A 319 -7.26 4.70 29.31
N GLY A 320 -6.71 3.81 30.13
CA GLY A 320 -7.47 2.91 31.01
C GLY A 320 -8.19 1.76 30.27
N LEU A 321 -7.96 1.58 28.97
CA LEU A 321 -8.51 0.51 28.15
C LEU A 321 -7.40 -0.43 27.68
N SER A 322 -7.75 -1.69 27.43
CA SER A 322 -6.83 -2.69 26.85
C SER A 322 -7.55 -3.62 25.88
N GLY A 323 -6.78 -4.39 25.10
CA GLY A 323 -7.29 -5.39 24.17
C GLY A 323 -8.37 -4.84 23.22
N LYS A 324 -9.49 -5.58 23.12
CA LYS A 324 -10.60 -5.23 22.22
C LYS A 324 -11.26 -3.89 22.59
N ALA A 325 -11.27 -3.50 23.87
CA ALA A 325 -11.87 -2.25 24.31
C ALA A 325 -11.08 -1.03 23.80
N ALA A 326 -9.74 -1.08 23.90
CA ALA A 326 -8.84 -0.05 23.37
C ALA A 326 -9.01 0.10 21.85
N VAL A 327 -8.96 -1.01 21.11
CA VAL A 327 -9.16 -1.02 19.64
C VAL A 327 -10.54 -0.46 19.27
N SER A 328 -11.59 -0.79 20.02
CA SER A 328 -12.94 -0.30 19.75
C SER A 328 -13.08 1.21 19.99
N ALA A 329 -12.45 1.73 21.05
CA ALA A 329 -12.41 3.17 21.32
C ALA A 329 -11.65 3.92 20.22
N TRP A 330 -10.48 3.41 19.82
CA TRP A 330 -9.71 3.96 18.72
C TRP A 330 -10.48 3.98 17.40
N ARG A 331 -11.13 2.88 17.04
CA ARG A 331 -11.95 2.80 15.81
C ARG A 331 -13.10 3.82 15.82
N ARG A 332 -13.69 4.11 16.98
CA ARG A 332 -14.72 5.16 17.10
C ARG A 332 -14.11 6.55 16.89
N PHE A 333 -13.00 6.84 17.57
CA PHE A 333 -12.27 8.10 17.44
C PHE A 333 -11.89 8.39 15.97
N ILE A 334 -11.29 7.42 15.28
CA ILE A 334 -10.89 7.60 13.87
C ILE A 334 -12.09 7.85 12.96
N ARG A 335 -13.22 7.15 13.15
CA ARG A 335 -14.43 7.41 12.37
C ARG A 335 -14.96 8.83 12.58
N GLN A 336 -14.94 9.30 13.83
CA GLN A 336 -15.39 10.65 14.16
C GLN A 336 -14.48 11.71 13.52
N GLU A 337 -13.16 11.57 13.64
CA GLU A 337 -12.19 12.47 12.99
C GLU A 337 -12.40 12.53 11.47
N GLN A 338 -12.65 11.38 10.84
CA GLN A 338 -12.89 11.29 9.40
C GLN A 338 -14.21 11.95 8.98
N GLN A 339 -15.28 11.77 9.76
CA GLN A 339 -16.56 12.44 9.52
C GLN A 339 -16.41 13.96 9.61
N LEU A 340 -15.74 14.46 10.65
CA LEU A 340 -15.49 15.89 10.84
C LEU A 340 -14.63 16.48 9.71
N ALA A 341 -13.59 15.75 9.27
CA ALA A 341 -12.76 16.16 8.14
C ALA A 341 -13.54 16.22 6.83
N GLN A 342 -14.43 15.26 6.58
CA GLN A 342 -15.27 15.20 5.38
C GLN A 342 -16.30 16.34 5.37
N GLU A 343 -16.95 16.61 6.50
CA GLU A 343 -17.89 17.73 6.67
C GLU A 343 -17.20 19.07 6.43
N ALA A 344 -16.01 19.28 7.02
CA ALA A 344 -15.22 20.48 6.80
C ALA A 344 -14.80 20.65 5.33
N SER A 345 -14.41 19.56 4.67
CA SER A 345 -14.06 19.58 3.24
C SER A 345 -15.26 19.95 2.37
N ARG A 346 -16.44 19.39 2.67
CA ARG A 346 -17.69 19.69 1.95
C ARG A 346 -18.10 21.15 2.13
N SER A 347 -17.99 21.68 3.34
CA SER A 347 -18.29 23.09 3.61
C SER A 347 -17.37 24.03 2.82
N ARG A 348 -16.06 23.77 2.78
CA ARG A 348 -15.11 24.55 1.97
C ARG A 348 -15.42 24.51 0.48
N ALA A 349 -15.79 23.35 -0.05
CA ALA A 349 -16.18 23.23 -1.47
C ALA A 349 -17.43 24.07 -1.78
N LEU A 350 -18.44 24.02 -0.90
CA LEU A 350 -19.65 24.83 -1.05
C LEU A 350 -19.41 26.34 -0.93
N GLU A 351 -18.41 26.75 -0.13
CA GLU A 351 -17.98 28.15 -0.04
C GLU A 351 -17.22 28.60 -1.29
N ALA A 352 -16.36 27.74 -1.85
CA ALA A 352 -15.64 28.00 -3.08
C ALA A 352 -16.57 28.10 -4.30
N ASP A 353 -17.62 27.27 -4.37
CA ASP A 353 -18.64 27.33 -5.44
C ASP A 353 -19.53 28.59 -5.37
N ARG A 354 -19.53 29.28 -4.22
CA ARG A 354 -20.31 30.51 -4.00
C ARG A 354 -19.50 31.80 -4.23
N ALA A 355 -18.18 31.69 -4.30
CA ALA A 355 -17.25 32.80 -4.55
C ALA A 355 -16.99 32.95 -6.05
#